data_AF-A0A9X7AGC5-F1
#
_entry.id   AF-A0A9X7AGC5-F1
#
_cell.length_a   1.000
_cell.length_b   1.000
_cell.length_c   1.000
_cell.angle_alpha   90.00
_cell.angle_beta   90.00
_cell.angle_gamma   90.00
#
_symmetry.space_group_name_H-M   'P 1'
#
loop_
_entity.id
_entity.type
_entity.pdbx_description
1 polymer ?
#
loop_
_entity_poly.entity_id
_entity_poly.type
_entity_poly.pdbx_seq_one_letter_code
_entity_poly.pdbx_strand_id
1 'polypeptide(L)'
;SVLGNITSSEEGLPKENLDSYLVRGYNRNERVGKSYIEQKYEDVLHGTKEEVKYITNKSGNIISTEKVSKGKSGNSLTLTIDMELQK
;
A
#
# COMPACT_ATOMS: atom_id res chain seq x y z
N SER A 1 5.53 20.60 0.93
CA SER A 1 6.07 19.64 -0.05
C SER A 1 4.96 19.27 -1.02
N VAL A 2 5.20 19.35 -2.33
CA VAL A 2 4.20 19.05 -3.38
C VAL A 2 3.93 17.55 -3.51
N LEU A 3 4.90 16.71 -3.12
CA LEU A 3 4.75 15.26 -3.15
C LEU A 3 3.67 14.78 -2.17
N GLY A 4 3.64 15.39 -0.98
CA GLY A 4 2.77 14.97 0.11
C GLY A 4 3.42 13.89 0.98
N ASN A 5 2.58 13.18 1.72
CA ASN A 5 3.00 12.18 2.71
C ASN A 5 2.10 10.94 2.61
N ILE A 6 2.59 9.82 3.12
CA ILE A 6 1.84 8.57 3.33
C ILE A 6 1.57 8.36 4.82
N THR A 7 0.59 7.52 5.16
CA THR A 7 0.33 7.10 6.55
C THR A 7 1.46 6.21 7.09
N SER A 8 1.58 6.15 8.41
CA SER A 8 2.49 5.19 9.06
C SER A 8 1.84 3.80 9.16
N SER A 9 2.64 2.77 9.46
CA SER A 9 2.11 1.42 9.68
C SER A 9 1.19 1.35 10.90
N GLU A 10 1.46 2.19 11.92
CA GLU A 10 0.66 2.31 13.14
C GLU A 10 -0.66 3.06 12.88
N GLU A 11 -0.63 4.08 12.02
CA GLU A 11 -1.82 4.82 11.60
C GLU A 11 -2.71 3.96 10.68
N GLY A 12 -2.12 3.26 9.72
CA GLY A 12 -2.83 2.46 8.73
C GLY A 12 -3.73 3.31 7.84
N LEU A 13 -4.96 2.86 7.62
CA LEU A 13 -5.95 3.60 6.82
C LEU A 13 -6.52 4.81 7.59
N PRO A 14 -6.59 6.01 6.97
CA PRO A 14 -7.20 7.18 7.58
C PRO A 14 -8.66 6.92 7.96
N LYS A 15 -9.06 7.30 9.18
CA LYS A 15 -10.42 7.08 9.70
C LYS A 15 -11.51 7.71 8.84
N GLU A 16 -11.25 8.91 8.34
CA GLU A 16 -12.13 9.69 7.47
C GLU A 16 -12.50 8.98 6.17
N ASN A 17 -11.59 8.15 5.63
CA ASN A 17 -11.75 7.48 4.34
C ASN A 17 -11.74 5.95 4.46
N LEU A 18 -11.89 5.42 5.68
CA LEU A 18 -11.72 4.00 5.99
C LEU A 18 -12.59 3.12 5.09
N ASP A 19 -13.89 3.41 5.01
CA ASP A 19 -14.83 2.59 4.24
C ASP A 19 -14.51 2.60 2.74
N SER A 20 -14.05 3.74 2.21
CA SER A 20 -13.64 3.84 0.81
C SER A 20 -12.48 2.90 0.48
N TYR A 21 -11.52 2.76 1.38
CA TYR A 21 -10.38 1.87 1.20
C TYR A 21 -10.76 0.40 1.41
N LEU A 22 -11.63 0.10 2.39
CA LEU A 22 -12.09 -1.26 2.65
C LEU A 22 -12.87 -1.85 1.46
N VAL A 23 -13.73 -1.05 0.82
CA VAL A 23 -14.48 -1.48 -0.39
C VAL A 23 -13.53 -1.75 -1.56
N ARG A 24 -12.38 -1.07 -1.60
CA ARG A 24 -11.32 -1.29 -2.59
C ARG A 24 -10.39 -2.46 -2.26
N GLY A 25 -10.65 -3.18 -1.16
CA GLY A 25 -9.88 -4.36 -0.75
C GLY A 25 -8.63 -4.07 0.06
N TYR A 26 -8.46 -2.84 0.57
CA TYR A 26 -7.31 -2.51 1.39
C TYR A 26 -7.44 -3.12 2.78
N ASN A 27 -6.30 -3.52 3.35
CA ASN A 27 -6.23 -3.93 4.75
C ASN A 27 -6.15 -2.70 5.67
N ARG A 28 -6.66 -2.80 6.91
CA ARG A 28 -6.68 -1.67 7.85
C ARG A 28 -5.30 -1.13 8.22
N ASN A 29 -4.28 -1.98 8.17
CA ASN A 29 -2.90 -1.66 8.47
C ASN A 29 -2.10 -1.22 7.23
N GLU A 30 -2.75 -0.98 6.09
CA GLU A 30 -2.05 -0.52 4.90
C GLU A 30 -1.69 0.95 4.99
N ARG A 31 -0.52 1.25 4.44
CA ARG A 31 -0.05 2.62 4.29
C ARG A 31 -0.56 3.14 2.96
N VAL A 32 -1.13 4.34 2.99
CA VAL A 32 -1.75 4.98 1.82
C VAL A 32 -1.34 6.44 1.74
N GLY A 33 -1.41 7.00 0.54
CA GLY A 33 -1.23 8.42 0.29
C GLY A 33 -2.19 9.28 1.09
N LYS A 34 -1.65 10.08 2.00
CA LYS A 34 -2.40 10.94 2.91
C LYS A 34 -2.66 12.32 2.32
N SER A 35 -1.79 12.81 1.43
CA SER A 35 -1.94 14.16 0.89
C SER A 35 -1.25 14.33 -0.48
N TYR A 36 -1.66 15.38 -1.20
CA TYR A 36 -1.09 15.84 -2.46
C TYR A 36 -0.92 14.71 -3.51
N ILE A 37 0.26 14.55 -4.11
CA ILE A 37 0.51 13.59 -5.19
C ILE A 37 0.31 12.16 -4.70
N GLU A 38 0.79 11.82 -3.50
CA GLU A 38 0.62 10.49 -2.91
C GLU A 38 -0.87 10.11 -2.83
N GLN A 39 -1.73 11.00 -2.32
CA GLN A 39 -3.17 10.73 -2.25
C GLN A 39 -3.81 10.70 -3.63
N LYS A 40 -3.43 11.62 -4.53
CA LYS A 40 -4.06 11.77 -5.84
C LYS A 40 -3.79 10.59 -6.77
N TYR A 41 -2.61 9.99 -6.65
CA TYR A 41 -2.16 8.89 -7.53
C TYR A 41 -2.02 7.55 -6.79
N GLU A 42 -2.63 7.41 -5.61
CA GLU A 42 -2.64 6.18 -4.81
C GLU A 42 -2.93 4.93 -5.65
N ASP A 43 -3.93 4.98 -6.54
CA ASP A 43 -4.36 3.85 -7.37
C ASP A 43 -3.27 3.32 -8.31
N VAL A 44 -2.28 4.15 -8.63
CA VAL A 44 -1.18 3.85 -9.55
C VAL A 44 0.11 3.58 -8.78
N LEU A 45 0.34 4.32 -7.69
CA LEU A 45 1.55 4.25 -6.86
C LEU A 45 1.49 3.08 -5.86
N HIS A 46 0.30 2.61 -5.49
CA HIS A 46 0.15 1.51 -4.54
C HIS A 46 0.60 0.19 -5.16
N GLY A 47 1.54 -0.48 -4.48
CA GLY A 47 1.99 -1.82 -4.86
C GLY A 47 1.06 -2.90 -4.32
N THR A 48 1.09 -4.08 -4.93
CA THR A 48 0.40 -5.26 -4.41
C THR A 48 1.32 -6.03 -3.47
N LYS A 49 0.79 -6.52 -2.34
CA LYS A 49 1.58 -7.26 -1.36
C LYS A 49 1.84 -8.71 -1.77
N GLU A 50 2.97 -9.25 -1.29
CA GLU A 50 3.19 -10.69 -1.30
C GLU A 50 2.23 -11.33 -0.28
N GLU A 51 1.53 -12.38 -0.71
CA GLU A 51 0.64 -13.15 0.15
C GLU A 51 1.16 -14.58 0.26
N VAL A 52 1.37 -15.02 1.49
CA VAL A 52 1.86 -16.36 1.81
C VAL A 52 0.89 -17.02 2.77
N LYS A 53 0.42 -18.21 2.42
CA LYS A 53 -0.48 -19.02 3.24
C LYS A 53 0.30 -20.15 3.88
N TYR A 54 0.25 -20.22 5.20
CA TYR A 54 0.83 -21.32 5.98
C TYR A 54 -0.27 -22.30 6.36
N ILE A 55 -0.08 -23.58 6.02
CA ILE A 55 -0.95 -24.67 6.44
C ILE A 55 -0.31 -25.31 7.66
N THR A 56 -1.04 -25.37 8.78
CA THR A 56 -0.56 -25.92 10.05
C THR A 56 -1.34 -27.16 10.46
N ASN A 57 -0.68 -28.05 11.22
CA ASN A 57 -1.36 -29.17 11.87
C ASN A 57 -2.01 -28.75 13.21
N LYS A 58 -2.75 -29.65 13.84
CA LYS A 58 -3.43 -29.39 15.13
C LYS A 58 -2.48 -28.98 16.26
N SER A 59 -1.18 -29.26 16.13
CA SER A 59 -0.12 -28.90 17.09
C SER A 59 0.56 -27.56 16.75
N GLY A 60 0.13 -26.86 15.69
CA GLY A 60 0.68 -25.57 15.27
C GLY A 60 1.94 -25.64 14.40
N ASN A 61 2.42 -26.84 14.06
CA ASN A 61 3.58 -26.98 13.18
C ASN A 61 3.18 -26.71 11.73
N ILE A 62 3.98 -25.93 11.01
CA ILE A 62 3.78 -25.63 9.59
C ILE A 62 4.08 -26.90 8.78
N ILE A 63 3.07 -27.38 8.06
CA ILE A 63 3.16 -28.56 7.18
C ILE A 63 3.32 -28.17 5.71
N SER A 64 2.89 -26.96 5.33
CA SER A 64 3.08 -26.44 3.97
C SER A 64 3.04 -24.92 3.94
N THR A 65 3.73 -24.35 2.96
CA THR A 65 3.76 -22.91 2.67
C THR A 65 3.40 -22.70 1.21
N GLU A 66 2.33 -21.97 0.96
CA GLU A 66 1.84 -21.65 -0.39
C GLU A 66 2.01 -20.15 -0.65
N LYS A 67 2.73 -19.80 -1.71
CA LYS A 67 2.79 -18.40 -2.18
C LYS A 67 1.54 -18.10 -3.01
N VAL A 68 0.60 -17.37 -2.41
CA VAL A 68 -0.68 -17.01 -3.03
C VAL A 68 -0.49 -15.87 -4.05
N SER A 69 0.35 -14.89 -3.71
CA SER A 69 0.74 -13.79 -4.59
C SER A 69 2.20 -13.43 -4.34
N LYS A 70 2.96 -13.10 -5.39
CA LYS A 70 4.37 -12.67 -5.26
C LYS A 70 4.53 -11.20 -4.84
N GLY A 71 3.44 -10.43 -4.81
CA GLY A 71 3.51 -8.98 -4.70
C GLY A 71 4.18 -8.32 -5.90
N LYS A 72 3.93 -7.03 -6.07
CA LYS A 72 4.52 -6.20 -7.13
C LYS A 72 4.62 -4.77 -6.63
N SER A 73 5.74 -4.11 -6.91
CA SER A 73 5.88 -2.67 -6.69
C SER A 73 4.80 -1.92 -7.46
N GLY A 74 4.36 -0.79 -6.89
CA GLY A 74 3.49 0.15 -7.60
C GLY A 74 4.21 0.76 -8.79
N ASN A 75 3.44 1.43 -9.64
CA ASN A 75 4.00 2.04 -10.83
C ASN A 75 4.78 3.31 -10.48
N SER A 76 5.76 3.66 -11.31
CA SER A 76 6.46 4.94 -11.21
C SER A 76 5.64 6.05 -11.88
N LEU A 77 5.66 7.24 -11.28
CA LEU A 77 5.03 8.45 -11.83
C LEU A 77 6.12 9.45 -12.24
N THR A 78 6.10 9.88 -13.49
CA THR A 78 6.95 10.96 -13.99
C THR A 78 6.17 12.26 -13.99
N LEU A 79 6.71 13.30 -13.36
CA LEU A 79 6.09 14.62 -13.30
C LEU A 79 6.55 15.50 -14.45
N THR A 80 5.72 16.47 -14.82
CA THR A 80 6.08 17.52 -15.78
C THR A 80 6.89 18.65 -15.14
N ILE A 81 7.09 18.60 -13.83
CA ILE A 81 7.83 19.61 -13.07
C ILE A 81 9.31 19.36 -13.23
N ASP A 82 10.03 20.36 -13.71
CA ASP A 82 11.48 20.39 -13.71
C ASP A 82 11.99 20.77 -12.32
N MET A 83 12.77 19.88 -11.70
CA MET A 83 13.30 20.09 -10.35
C MET A 83 14.36 21.20 -10.27
N GLU A 84 15.11 21.46 -11.35
CA GLU A 84 16.09 22.54 -11.38
C GLU A 84 15.41 23.90 -11.53
N LEU A 85 14.28 23.97 -12.25
CA LEU A 85 13.48 25.19 -12.38
C LEU A 85 12.65 25.50 -11.12
N GLN A 86 12.27 24.48 -10.36
CA GLN A 86 11.41 24.61 -9.17
C GLN A 86 12.16 25.08 -7.90
N LYS A 87 13.50 25.17 -7.93
CA LYS A 87 14.33 25.61 -6.80
C LYS A 87 14.13 27.07 -6.42
#